data_AF-A0A257LIA3-F1
#
_entry.id   AF-A0A257LIA3-F1
#
_cell.length_a   1.000
_cell.length_b   1.000
_cell.length_c   1.000
_cell.angle_alpha   90.00
_cell.angle_beta   90.00
_cell.angle_gamma   90.00
#
_symmetry.space_group_name_H-M   'P 1'
#
loop_
_entity.id
_entity.type
_entity.pdbx_description
1 polymer ?
#
loop_
_entity_poly.entity_id
_entity_poly.type
_entity_poly.pdbx_seq_one_letter_code
_entity_poly.pdbx_strand_id
1 'polypeptide(L)' 'MAPSDFRPPSSSRGFWRILLLTAALALPLHAADRPNILFILADDLGYGDLGCYNPEAKAPTPAIDKLAAQGMRFTDAH' A
#
# COMPACT_ATOMS: atom_id res chain seq x y z
N MET A 1 57.07 -5.83 -5.92
CA MET A 1 56.24 -4.62 -5.79
C MET A 1 54.89 -5.07 -5.23
N ALA A 2 54.73 -5.03 -3.91
CA ALA A 2 53.52 -5.49 -3.22
C ALA A 2 52.54 -4.32 -3.02
N PRO A 3 51.22 -4.55 -3.08
CA PRO A 3 50.23 -3.49 -2.90
C PRO A 3 50.30 -2.98 -1.46
N SER A 4 50.37 -1.66 -1.27
CA SER A 4 50.44 -1.01 0.04
C SER A 4 49.20 -1.31 0.87
N ASP A 5 49.42 -1.93 2.03
CA ASP A 5 48.44 -2.29 3.05
C ASP A 5 47.62 -1.07 3.50
N PHE A 6 46.31 -1.12 3.30
CA PHE A 6 45.38 -0.20 3.93
C PHE A 6 45.28 -0.54 5.43
N ARG A 7 45.89 0.29 6.30
CA ARG A 7 45.71 0.21 7.76
C ARG A 7 44.62 1.17 8.23
N PRO A 8 43.53 0.69 8.86
CA PRO A 8 42.54 1.59 9.46
C PRO A 8 43.13 2.35 10.67
N PRO A 9 42.67 3.58 10.95
CA PRO A 9 43.24 4.45 11.98
C PRO A 9 43.00 3.96 13.43
N SER A 10 43.97 4.20 14.32
CA SER A 10 44.11 3.61 15.67
C SER A 10 43.21 4.19 16.79
N SER A 11 42.06 4.80 16.47
CA SER A 11 41.10 5.38 17.44
C SER A 11 39.78 4.59 17.45
N SER A 12 39.78 3.47 18.17
CA SER A 12 38.81 2.36 18.02
C SER A 12 37.45 2.55 18.69
N ARG A 13 37.02 3.76 19.06
CA ARG A 13 35.66 3.98 19.62
C ARG A 13 34.79 4.90 18.76
N GLY A 14 35.38 5.92 18.15
CA GLY A 14 34.66 6.84 17.25
C GLY A 14 34.29 6.18 15.93
N PHE A 15 35.23 5.44 15.34
CA PHE A 15 35.02 4.70 14.10
C PHE A 15 33.87 3.70 14.21
N TRP A 16 33.83 2.91 15.29
CA TRP A 16 32.77 1.92 15.51
C TRP A 16 31.41 2.56 15.81
N ARG A 17 31.37 3.70 16.50
CA ARG A 17 30.11 4.45 16.70
C ARG A 17 29.55 4.99 15.39
N ILE A 18 30.41 5.56 14.54
CA ILE A 18 30.01 6.04 13.22
C ILE A 18 29.55 4.86 12.36
N LEU A 19 30.28 3.76 12.36
CA LEU A 19 29.93 2.55 11.61
C LEU A 19 28.58 1.97 12.07
N LEU A 20 28.34 1.88 13.37
CA LEU A 20 27.08 1.41 13.94
C LEU A 20 25.91 2.35 13.65
N LEU A 21 26.11 3.66 13.70
CA LEU A 21 25.11 4.65 13.33
C LEU A 21 24.75 4.54 11.83
N THR A 22 25.75 4.42 10.95
CA THR A 22 25.50 4.25 9.51
C THR A 22 24.79 2.94 9.18
N ALA A 23 25.10 1.85 9.89
CA ALA A 23 24.43 0.56 9.70
C ALA A 23 22.97 0.61 10.17
N ALA A 24 22.67 1.33 11.26
CA ALA A 24 21.29 1.52 11.74
C ALA A 24 20.40 2.34 10.78
N LEU A 25 21.01 3.20 9.95
CA LEU A 25 20.31 4.00 8.93
C LEU A 25 20.12 3.24 7.60
N ALA A 26 20.74 2.08 7.42
CA ALA A 26 20.71 1.29 6.18
C ALA A 26 19.64 0.19 6.19
N LEU A 27 18.48 0.43 6.82
CA LEU A 27 17.38 -0.53 6.78
C LEU A 27 16.81 -0.61 5.35
N PRO A 28 16.59 -1.83 4.81
CA PRO A 28 16.00 -1.97 3.49
C PRO A 28 14.55 -1.49 3.53
N LEU A 29 14.24 -0.46 2.73
CA LEU A 29 12.87 0.00 2.55
C LEU A 29 12.17 -0.97 1.59
N HIS A 30 11.25 -1.77 2.12
CA HIS A 30 10.40 -2.62 1.29
C HIS A 30 9.33 -1.74 0.65
N ALA A 31 9.33 -1.64 -0.68
CA ALA A 31 8.24 -0.99 -1.39
C ALA A 31 6.96 -1.81 -1.16
N ALA A 32 5.83 -1.14 -0.94
CA ALA A 32 4.55 -1.82 -0.89
C ALA A 32 4.28 -2.50 -2.24
N ASP A 33 3.65 -3.68 -2.19
CA ASP A 33 3.21 -4.36 -3.40
C ASP A 33 2.24 -3.45 -4.17
N ARG A 34 2.38 -3.46 -5.49
CA ARG A 34 1.48 -2.71 -6.37
C ARG A 34 0.09 -3.38 -6.33
N PRO A 35 -0.97 -2.66 -5.94
CA PRO A 35 -2.31 -3.24 -5.97
C PRO A 35 -2.77 -3.47 -7.41
N ASN A 36 -3.57 -4.50 -7.62
CA ASN A 36 -4.32 -4.66 -8.86
C ASN A 36 -5.57 -3.78 -8.80
N ILE A 37 -5.80 -2.98 -9.83
CA ILE A 37 -6.98 -2.10 -9.94
C ILE A 37 -7.95 -2.73 -10.93
N LEU A 38 -9.14 -3.08 -10.45
CA LEU A 38 -10.26 -3.53 -11.29
C LEU A 38 -11.32 -2.43 -11.33
N PHE A 39 -11.60 -1.90 -12.53
CA PHE A 39 -12.66 -0.93 -12.74
C PHE A 39 -13.86 -1.61 -13.41
N ILE A 40 -15.01 -1.57 -12.76
CA ILE A 40 -16.26 -2.13 -13.25
C ILE A 40 -17.20 -0.98 -13.57
N LEU A 41 -17.61 -0.86 -14.83
CA LEU A 41 -18.59 0.12 -15.28
C LEU A 41 -19.87 -0.63 -15.68
N ALA A 42 -21.01 -0.20 -15.14
CA ALA A 42 -22.32 -0.69 -15.54
C ALA A 42 -23.03 0.40 -16.36
N ASP A 43 -23.61 0.01 -17.48
CA ASP A 43 -24.40 0.90 -18.33
C ASP A 43 -25.83 1.01 -17.80
N ASP A 44 -26.40 2.21 -17.88
CA ASP A 44 -27.78 2.52 -17.43
C ASP A 44 -28.17 2.04 -16.01
N LEU A 45 -27.20 1.86 -15.10
CA LEU A 45 -27.47 1.46 -13.72
C LEU A 45 -27.89 2.68 -12.88
N GLY A 46 -29.14 2.69 -12.42
CA GLY A 46 -29.69 3.74 -11.58
C GLY A 46 -29.29 3.61 -10.10
N TYR A 47 -29.30 4.73 -9.38
CA TYR A 47 -28.97 4.78 -7.95
C TYR A 47 -29.82 3.83 -7.09
N GLY A 48 -31.10 3.66 -7.45
CA GLY A 48 -32.05 2.80 -6.71
C GLY A 48 -32.04 1.32 -7.10
N ASP A 49 -31.17 0.90 -8.03
CA ASP A 49 -31.15 -0.48 -8.54
C ASP A 49 -30.32 -1.44 -7.70
N LEU A 50 -29.49 -0.91 -6.79
CA LEU A 50 -28.63 -1.71 -5.91
C LEU A 50 -29.22 -1.81 -4.49
N GLY A 51 -29.17 -3.00 -3.89
CA GLY A 51 -29.71 -3.27 -2.56
C GLY A 51 -29.09 -2.37 -1.48
N CYS A 52 -27.79 -2.10 -1.60
CA CYS A 52 -27.09 -1.22 -0.67
C CYS A 52 -27.60 0.24 -0.69
N TYR A 53 -28.13 0.75 -1.80
CA TYR A 53 -28.70 2.11 -1.89
C TYR A 53 -30.21 2.14 -1.70
N ASN A 54 -30.90 1.05 -2.03
CA ASN A 54 -32.35 0.91 -1.90
C ASN A 54 -32.70 -0.51 -1.40
N PRO A 55 -33.17 -0.69 -0.15
CA PRO A 55 -33.59 -1.99 0.36
C PRO A 55 -34.74 -2.63 -0.43
N GLU A 56 -35.50 -1.84 -1.19
CA GLU A 56 -36.59 -2.31 -2.07
C GLU A 56 -36.14 -2.45 -3.54
N ALA A 57 -34.84 -2.49 -3.81
CA ALA A 57 -34.32 -2.72 -5.15
C ALA A 57 -34.92 -3.99 -5.78
N LYS A 58 -35.28 -3.90 -7.06
CA LYS A 58 -36.01 -4.96 -7.77
C LYS A 58 -35.19 -6.23 -7.96
N ALA A 59 -33.88 -6.09 -8.13
CA ALA A 59 -32.96 -7.19 -8.40
C ALA A 59 -32.02 -7.41 -7.20
N PRO A 60 -31.81 -8.67 -6.76
CA PRO A 60 -30.84 -8.97 -5.72
C PRO A 60 -29.42 -8.74 -6.23
N THR A 61 -28.61 -7.99 -5.47
CA THR A 61 -27.24 -7.62 -5.85
C THR A 61 -26.20 -7.99 -4.78
N PRO A 62 -26.20 -9.24 -4.26
CA PRO A 62 -25.46 -9.63 -3.06
C PRO A 62 -23.94 -9.44 -3.17
N ALA A 63 -23.35 -9.56 -4.37
CA ALA A 63 -21.92 -9.32 -4.58
C ALA A 63 -21.55 -7.83 -4.45
N ILE A 64 -22.41 -6.95 -5.00
CA ILE A 64 -22.22 -5.49 -4.90
C ILE A 64 -22.50 -5.02 -3.48
N ASP A 65 -23.55 -5.55 -2.84
CA ASP A 65 -23.89 -5.24 -1.45
C ASP A 65 -22.76 -5.63 -0.50
N LYS A 66 -22.15 -6.80 -0.71
CA LYS A 66 -20.96 -7.22 0.05
C LYS A 66 -19.76 -6.30 -0.20
N LEU A 67 -19.49 -5.92 -1.45
CA LEU A 67 -18.41 -5.00 -1.80
C LEU A 67 -18.60 -3.66 -1.08
N ALA A 68 -19.84 -3.17 -1.08
CA ALA A 68 -20.25 -1.92 -0.46
C ALA A 68 -20.13 -1.96 1.08
N ALA A 69 -20.41 -3.11 1.72
CA ALA A 69 -20.25 -3.30 3.16
C ALA A 69 -18.78 -3.46 3.61
N GLN A 70 -17.91 -3.96 2.72
CA GLN A 70 -16.49 -4.16 2.99
C GLN A 70 -15.63 -2.95 2.59
N GLY A 71 -16.21 -1.99 1.90
CA GLY A 71 -15.51 -0.84 1.32
C GLY A 71 -16.17 0.48 1.66
N MET A 72 -16.05 1.41 0.71
CA MET A 72 -16.62 2.75 0.78
C MET A 72 -17.73 2.89 -0.25
N ARG A 73 -18.79 3.62 0.10
CA ARG A 73 -19.88 3.98 -0.80
C ARG A 73 -19.97 5.47 -0.93
N PHE A 74 -20.23 5.95 -2.13
CA PHE A 74 -20.49 7.35 -2.41
C PHE A 74 -21.99 7.54 -2.56
N THR A 75 -22.59 8.36 -1.71
CA THR A 75 -24.02 8.67 -1.75
C THR A 75 -24.33 9.95 -2.52
N ASP A 76 -23.29 10.64 -2.98
CA ASP A 76 -23.35 11.87 -3.78
C ASP A 76 -22.19 11.85 -4.79
N ALA A 77 -22.47 11.32 -5.98
CA ALA A 77 -21.51 11.20 -7.08
C ALA A 77 -22.20 11.63 -8.38
N HIS A 78 -21.50 12.41 -9.21
CA HIS A 78 -22.02 13.03 -10.44
C HIS A 78 -21.04 12.84 -11.60
#